data_AF-A0A957R2K1-F1
#
_entry.id   AF-A0A957R2K1-F1
#
_cell.length_a   1.000
_cell.length_b   1.000
_cell.length_c   1.000
_cell.angle_alpha   90.00
_cell.angle_beta   90.00
_cell.angle_gamma   90.00
#
_symmetry.space_group_name_H-M   'P 1'
#
loop_
_entity.id
_entity.type
_entity.pdbx_description
1 polymer ?
#
loop_
_entity_poly.entity_id
_entity_poly.type
_entity_poly.pdbx_seq_one_letter_code
_entity_poly.pdbx_strand_id
1 'polypeptide(L)'
;VFFGINFTFIFSVVLLPPLILSLVENGEVILGTVQSATGFGALVGALLLTAWGGPARKVHGVLLGMILGGLLGQTMLGLGTGVLWWSVCGFFMMFFSPLLNGSNQAIWQAKVPPDLQGRVFSVRRL
;
A
#
# COMPACT_ATOMS: atom_id res chain seq x y z
N VAL A 1 11.98 9.23 -6.83
CA VAL A 1 11.57 8.21 -5.84
C VAL A 1 10.05 7.99 -5.84
N PHE A 2 9.22 8.97 -5.47
CA PHE A 2 7.75 8.80 -5.46
C PHE A 2 7.17 8.34 -6.80
N PHE A 3 7.64 8.89 -7.93
CA PHE A 3 7.23 8.44 -9.26
C PHE A 3 7.48 6.94 -9.46
N GLY A 4 8.71 6.48 -9.23
CA GLY A 4 9.07 5.06 -9.40
C GLY A 4 8.27 4.12 -8.51
N ILE A 5 8.05 4.49 -7.24
CA ILE A 5 7.25 3.67 -6.32
C ILE A 5 5.79 3.58 -6.77
N ASN A 6 5.17 4.71 -7.14
CA ASN A 6 3.80 4.72 -7.63
C ASN A 6 3.67 3.95 -8.95
N PHE A 7 4.62 4.13 -9.87
CA PHE A 7 4.66 3.43 -11.14
C PHE A 7 4.69 1.92 -10.91
N THR A 8 5.70 1.40 -10.21
CA THR A 8 5.79 -0.03 -9.95
C THR A 8 4.55 -0.55 -9.20
N PHE A 9 4.03 0.21 -8.23
CA PHE A 9 2.84 -0.18 -7.45
C PHE A 9 1.61 -0.38 -8.32
N ILE A 10 1.33 0.58 -9.19
CA ILE A 10 0.19 0.50 -10.11
C ILE A 10 0.37 -0.68 -11.07
N PHE A 11 1.58 -0.91 -11.59
CA PHE A 11 1.85 -2.09 -12.42
C PHE A 11 1.51 -3.39 -11.71
N SER A 12 1.94 -3.56 -10.45
CA SER A 12 1.62 -4.75 -9.65
C SER A 12 0.12 -4.91 -9.46
N VAL A 13 -0.61 -3.83 -9.14
CA VAL A 13 -2.06 -3.88 -8.89
C VAL A 13 -2.84 -4.21 -10.15
N VAL A 14 -2.46 -3.66 -11.31
CA VAL A 14 -3.18 -3.87 -12.58
C VAL A 14 -2.89 -5.25 -13.17
N LEU A 15 -1.68 -5.79 -13.01
CA LEU A 15 -1.28 -7.07 -13.60
C LEU A 15 -1.66 -8.28 -12.75
N LEU A 16 -1.84 -8.13 -11.43
CA LEU A 16 -2.13 -9.26 -10.56
C LEU A 16 -3.46 -9.99 -10.91
N PRO A 17 -4.59 -9.30 -11.14
CA PRO A 17 -5.84 -9.98 -11.50
C PRO A 17 -5.74 -10.85 -12.78
N PRO A 18 -5.29 -10.33 -13.94
CA PRO A 18 -5.18 -11.16 -15.13
C PRO A 18 -4.13 -12.26 -14.99
N LEU A 19 -3.05 -12.05 -14.22
CA LEU A 19 -2.07 -13.11 -13.92
C LEU A 19 -2.73 -14.30 -13.20
N ILE A 20 -3.51 -14.03 -12.15
CA ILE A 20 -4.18 -15.08 -11.37
C ILE A 20 -5.26 -15.79 -12.21
N LEU A 21 -6.07 -15.02 -12.93
CA LEU A 21 -7.18 -15.54 -13.73
C LEU A 21 -6.71 -16.37 -14.93
N SER A 22 -5.55 -16.06 -15.51
CA SER A 22 -5.04 -16.75 -16.71
C SER A 22 -4.20 -17.98 -16.41
N LEU A 23 -3.60 -18.08 -15.21
CA LEU A 23 -2.61 -19.13 -14.90
C LEU A 23 -3.11 -20.23 -13.98
N VAL A 24 -4.27 -20.07 -13.33
CA VAL A 24 -4.72 -21.01 -12.28
C VAL A 24 -6.19 -21.40 -12.46
N GLU A 25 -6.47 -22.69 -12.32
CA GLU A 25 -7.84 -23.19 -12.19
C GLU A 25 -8.52 -22.59 -10.94
N ASN A 26 -9.82 -22.27 -11.05
CA ASN A 26 -10.56 -21.52 -10.01
C ASN A 26 -9.98 -20.13 -9.69
N GLY A 27 -9.37 -19.46 -10.67
CA GLY A 27 -8.72 -18.15 -10.52
C GLY A 27 -9.62 -17.08 -9.88
N GLU A 28 -10.94 -17.11 -10.09
CA GLU A 28 -11.88 -16.16 -9.47
C GLU A 28 -11.91 -16.29 -7.93
N VAL A 29 -11.99 -17.52 -7.42
CA VAL A 29 -12.00 -17.80 -5.97
C VAL A 29 -10.67 -17.42 -5.35
N ILE A 30 -9.57 -17.72 -6.05
CA ILE A 30 -8.22 -17.36 -5.63
C ILE A 30 -8.05 -15.84 -5.57
N LEU A 31 -8.45 -15.14 -6.63
CA LEU A 31 -8.38 -13.69 -6.70
C LEU A 31 -9.22 -13.05 -5.59
N GLY A 32 -10.44 -13.53 -5.36
CA GLY A 32 -11.30 -13.08 -4.28
C GLY A 32 -10.66 -13.28 -2.89
N THR A 33 -9.98 -14.40 -2.69
CA THR A 33 -9.25 -14.70 -1.45
C THR A 33 -8.08 -13.74 -1.25
N VAL A 34 -7.27 -13.54 -2.29
CA VAL A 34 -6.11 -12.63 -2.27
C VAL A 34 -6.56 -11.18 -2.02
N GLN A 35 -7.63 -10.73 -2.69
CA GLN A 35 -8.18 -9.38 -2.48
C GLN A 35 -8.76 -9.20 -1.08
N SER A 36 -9.40 -10.24 -0.53
CA SER A 36 -9.88 -10.21 0.86
C SER A 36 -8.73 -10.08 1.85
N ALA A 37 -7.65 -10.86 1.68
CA ALA A 37 -6.44 -10.76 2.51
C ALA A 37 -5.78 -9.38 2.39
N THR A 38 -5.74 -8.83 1.17
CA THR A 38 -5.21 -7.49 0.88
C THR A 38 -6.03 -6.39 1.58
N GLY A 39 -7.36 -6.47 1.49
CA GLY A 39 -8.26 -5.55 2.19
C GLY A 39 -8.15 -5.67 3.72
N PHE A 40 -8.02 -6.90 4.23
CA PHE A 40 -7.78 -7.14 5.65
C PHE A 40 -6.45 -6.52 6.11
N GLY A 41 -5.38 -6.62 5.31
CA GLY A 41 -4.12 -5.94 5.55
C GLY A 41 -4.28 -4.43 5.68
N ALA A 42 -5.02 -3.80 4.76
CA ALA A 42 -5.32 -2.37 4.82
C ALA A 42 -6.04 -1.98 6.11
N LEU A 43 -7.06 -2.75 6.51
CA LEU A 43 -7.82 -2.53 7.74
C LEU A 43 -6.94 -2.62 8.99
N VAL A 44 -6.20 -3.72 9.13
CA VAL A 44 -5.32 -3.92 10.29
C VAL A 44 -4.23 -2.84 10.35
N GLY A 45 -3.62 -2.52 9.21
CA GLY A 45 -2.61 -1.45 9.12
C GLY A 45 -3.16 -0.08 9.52
N ALA A 46 -4.38 0.25 9.10
CA ALA A 46 -5.02 1.52 9.42
C ALA A 46 -5.42 1.60 10.91
N LEU A 47 -5.94 0.50 11.47
CA LEU A 47 -6.27 0.41 12.89
C LEU A 47 -5.01 0.55 13.75
N LEU A 48 -3.92 -0.13 13.39
CA LEU A 48 -2.65 -0.06 14.11
C LEU A 48 -2.07 1.36 14.08
N LEU A 49 -2.12 2.02 12.92
CA LEU A 49 -1.69 3.41 12.81
C LEU A 49 -2.56 4.34 13.66
N THR A 50 -3.87 4.11 13.72
CA THR A 50 -4.80 4.93 14.50
C THR A 50 -4.60 4.73 16.00
N ALA A 51 -4.37 3.48 16.44
CA ALA A 51 -4.18 3.15 17.85
C ALA A 51 -2.89 3.76 18.44
N TRP A 52 -1.80 3.80 17.67
CA TRP A 52 -0.50 4.29 18.16
C TRP A 52 -0.08 5.67 17.59
N GLY A 53 -0.72 6.17 16.54
CA GLY A 53 -0.42 7.48 15.92
C GLY A 53 0.83 7.53 15.03
N GLY A 54 1.55 6.42 14.92
CA GLY A 54 2.74 6.26 14.08
C GLY A 54 4.00 6.95 14.64
N PRO A 55 5.12 6.93 13.90
CA PRO A 55 6.40 7.41 14.40
C PRO A 55 6.40 8.93 14.69
N ALA A 56 7.20 9.34 15.68
CA ALA A 56 7.36 10.75 16.04
C ALA A 56 7.89 11.59 14.87
N ARG A 57 8.90 11.09 14.16
CA ARG A 57 9.40 11.66 12.91
C ARG A 57 8.68 11.01 11.73
N LYS A 58 7.69 11.69 11.18
CA LYS A 58 6.83 11.19 10.08
C LYS A 58 7.62 10.76 8.83
N VAL A 59 8.80 11.35 8.59
CA VAL A 59 9.70 10.92 7.50
C VAL A 59 10.09 9.44 7.63
N HIS A 60 10.36 8.95 8.84
CA HIS A 60 10.67 7.54 9.06
C HIS A 60 9.45 6.64 8.77
N GLY A 61 8.23 7.12 9.03
CA GLY A 61 7.01 6.38 8.67
C GLY A 61 6.87 6.22 7.16
N VAL A 62 7.18 7.26 6.39
CA VAL A 62 7.22 7.18 4.92
C VAL A 62 8.28 6.17 4.46
N LEU A 63 9.52 6.30 4.94
CA LEU A 63 10.62 5.42 4.53
C LEU A 63 10.40 3.96 4.92
N LEU A 64 9.92 3.70 6.14
CA LEU A 64 9.59 2.34 6.59
C LEU A 64 8.46 1.75 5.77
N GLY A 65 7.39 2.51 5.51
CA GLY A 65 6.29 2.05 4.67
C GLY A 65 6.74 1.73 3.24
N MET A 66 7.65 2.54 2.68
CA MET A 66 8.23 2.30 1.34
C MET A 66 9.08 1.03 1.31
N ILE A 67 9.99 0.87 2.27
CA ILE A 67 10.91 -0.27 2.33
C ILE A 67 10.14 -1.56 2.63
N LEU A 68 9.31 -1.58 3.68
CA LEU A 68 8.61 -2.78 4.13
C LEU A 68 7.49 -3.17 3.15
N GLY A 69 6.70 -2.22 2.68
CA GLY A 69 5.64 -2.49 1.68
C GLY A 69 6.22 -2.93 0.33
N GLY A 70 7.33 -2.31 -0.10
CA GLY A 70 8.03 -2.67 -1.33
C GLY A 70 8.72 -4.04 -1.24
N LEU A 71 9.42 -4.32 -0.14
CA LEU A 71 10.17 -5.57 0.03
C LEU A 71 9.24 -6.74 0.33
N LEU A 72 8.43 -6.65 1.39
CA LEU A 72 7.61 -7.77 1.89
C LEU A 72 6.32 -7.97 1.09
N GLY A 73 5.80 -6.90 0.48
CA GLY A 73 4.62 -6.98 -0.39
C GLY A 73 5.03 -7.16 -1.84
N GLN A 74 5.50 -6.07 -2.43
CA GLN A 74 5.59 -5.95 -3.88
C GLN A 74 6.67 -6.83 -4.54
N THR A 75 7.85 -6.90 -3.94
CA THR A 75 8.96 -7.71 -4.44
C THR A 75 8.67 -9.19 -4.25
N MET A 76 8.23 -9.59 -3.04
CA MET A 76 7.88 -10.98 -2.76
C MET A 76 6.74 -11.49 -3.63
N LEU A 77 5.77 -10.64 -3.95
CA LEU A 77 4.62 -11.01 -4.79
C LEU A 77 5.05 -11.55 -6.17
N GLY A 78 6.14 -11.03 -6.75
CA GLY A 78 6.67 -11.50 -8.03
C GLY A 78 7.60 -12.71 -7.96
N LEU A 79 8.04 -13.11 -6.75
CA LEU A 79 9.03 -14.19 -6.57
C LEU A 79 8.40 -15.57 -6.31
N GLY A 80 7.08 -15.64 -6.13
CA GLY A 80 6.39 -16.88 -5.80
C GLY A 80 5.00 -16.96 -6.40
N THR A 81 4.45 -18.16 -6.35
CA THR A 81 3.14 -18.51 -6.92
C THR A 81 2.28 -19.21 -5.89
N GLY A 82 0.96 -19.06 -6.03
CA GLY A 82 -0.02 -19.76 -5.23
C GLY A 82 -0.78 -18.86 -4.26
N VAL A 83 -1.97 -19.33 -3.88
CA VAL A 83 -2.98 -18.54 -3.15
C VAL A 83 -2.44 -17.99 -1.83
N LEU A 84 -1.81 -18.84 -1.03
CA LEU A 84 -1.29 -18.45 0.27
C LEU A 84 -0.17 -17.40 0.13
N TRP A 85 0.72 -17.59 -0.84
CA TRP A 85 1.83 -16.68 -1.09
C TRP A 85 1.34 -15.29 -1.52
N TRP A 86 0.46 -15.24 -2.53
CA TRP A 86 -0.12 -13.98 -2.99
C TRP A 86 -0.95 -13.29 -1.92
N SER A 87 -1.67 -14.05 -1.08
CA SER A 87 -2.47 -13.50 0.02
C SER A 87 -1.58 -12.85 1.09
N VAL A 88 -0.50 -13.51 1.50
CA VAL A 88 0.44 -12.97 2.49
C VAL A 88 1.16 -11.73 1.94
N CYS A 89 1.61 -11.77 0.69
CA CYS A 89 2.26 -10.61 0.06
C CYS A 89 1.28 -9.44 -0.09
N GLY A 90 0.06 -9.69 -0.57
CA GLY A 90 -1.00 -8.69 -0.70
C GLY A 90 -1.39 -8.05 0.64
N PHE A 91 -1.47 -8.87 1.70
CA PHE A 91 -1.67 -8.40 3.07
C PHE A 91 -0.56 -7.41 3.48
N PHE A 92 0.72 -7.79 3.37
CA PHE A 92 1.82 -6.89 3.79
C PHE A 92 1.91 -5.65 2.91
N MET A 93 1.66 -5.77 1.61
CA MET A 93 1.63 -4.65 0.69
C MET A 93 0.66 -3.56 1.16
N MET A 94 -0.56 -3.95 1.58
CA MET A 94 -1.56 -3.00 2.06
C MET A 94 -1.45 -2.66 3.54
N PHE A 95 -0.90 -3.55 4.37
CA PHE A 95 -0.69 -3.29 5.80
C PHE A 95 0.21 -2.08 6.05
N PHE A 96 1.26 -1.90 5.25
CA PHE A 96 2.17 -0.76 5.38
C PHE A 96 1.68 0.52 4.65
N SER A 97 0.64 0.41 3.83
CA SER A 97 0.13 1.54 3.03
C SER A 97 -0.40 2.70 3.88
N PRO A 98 -1.21 2.49 4.95
CA PRO A 98 -1.63 3.55 5.85
C PRO A 98 -0.45 4.28 6.52
N LEU A 99 0.58 3.55 6.95
CA LEU A 99 1.76 4.14 7.57
C LEU A 99 2.48 5.09 6.61
N LEU A 100 2.66 4.68 5.35
CA LEU A 100 3.28 5.49 4.30
C LEU A 100 2.42 6.72 3.99
N ASN A 101 1.15 6.51 3.62
CA ASN A 101 0.28 7.57 3.12
C ASN A 101 -0.13 8.53 4.24
N GLY A 102 -0.45 8.02 5.43
CA GLY A 102 -0.78 8.84 6.59
C GLY A 102 0.39 9.70 7.06
N SER A 103 1.60 9.14 7.11
CA SER A 103 2.80 9.93 7.44
C SER A 103 3.09 10.98 6.38
N ASN A 104 2.97 10.64 5.10
CA ASN A 104 3.15 11.58 4.00
C ASN A 104 2.11 12.71 4.05
N GLN A 105 0.85 12.39 4.31
CA GLN A 105 -0.22 13.38 4.48
C GLN A 105 0.06 14.31 5.66
N ALA A 106 0.49 13.76 6.81
CA ALA A 106 0.81 14.53 8.00
C ALA A 106 1.98 15.50 7.78
N ILE A 107 3.01 15.09 7.01
CA ILE A 107 4.12 16.00 6.63
C ILE A 107 3.59 17.19 5.84
N TRP A 108 2.73 16.93 4.85
CA TRP A 108 2.11 18.00 4.05
C TRP A 108 1.24 18.92 4.90
N GLN A 109 0.41 18.38 5.79
CA GLN A 109 -0.41 19.19 6.69
C GLN A 109 0.43 20.05 7.64
N ALA A 110 1.58 19.54 8.12
CA ALA A 110 2.47 20.28 9.00
C ALA A 110 3.32 21.35 8.27
N LYS A 111 3.55 21.18 6.97
CA LYS A 111 4.38 22.10 6.16
C LYS A 111 3.58 23.14 5.41
N VAL A 112 2.30 22.87 5.11
CA VAL A 112 1.45 23.80 4.38
C VAL A 112 0.67 24.67 5.37
N PRO A 113 0.79 26.02 5.26
CA PRO A 113 0.01 26.95 6.06
C PRO A 113 -1.50 26.68 5.98
N PRO A 114 -2.26 26.79 7.08
CA PRO A 114 -3.70 26.43 7.13
C PRO A 114 -4.55 27.11 6.05
N ASP A 115 -4.26 28.36 5.71
CA ASP A 115 -4.93 29.17 4.69
C ASP A 115 -4.69 28.70 3.26
N LEU A 116 -3.59 27.97 3.02
CA LEU A 116 -3.21 27.45 1.70
C LEU A 116 -3.55 25.96 1.52
N GLN A 117 -3.94 25.24 2.58
CA GLN A 117 -4.17 23.80 2.53
C GLN A 117 -5.18 23.41 1.45
N GLY A 118 -6.32 24.12 1.36
CA GLY A 118 -7.34 23.83 0.34
C GLY A 118 -6.81 23.89 -1.09
N ARG A 119 -5.94 24.86 -1.40
CA ARG A 119 -5.32 25.04 -2.74
C ARG A 119 -4.24 24.01 -3.01
N VAL A 120 -3.39 23.72 -2.03
CA VAL A 120 -2.30 22.74 -2.21
C VAL A 120 -2.85 21.33 -2.33
N PHE A 121 -3.83 20.95 -1.51
CA PHE A 121 -4.43 19.62 -1.56
C PHE A 121 -5.35 19.43 -2.77
N SER A 122 -5.97 20.47 -3.32
CA SER A 122 -6.75 20.35 -4.56
C SER A 122 -5.86 20.02 -5.76
N VAL A 123 -4.71 20.70 -5.89
CA VAL A 123 -3.72 20.41 -6.95
C VAL A 123 -3.11 19.02 -6.80
N ARG A 124 -2.92 18.54 -5.56
CA ARG A 124 -2.34 17.21 -5.30
C ARG A 124 -3.32 16.04 -5.57
N ARG A 125 -4.63 16.31 -5.56
CA ARG A 125 -5.66 15.28 -5.76
C ARG A 125 -5.98 15.04 -7.25
N LEU A 126 -5.52 15.92 -8.13
CA LEU A 126 -5.52 15.80 -9.59
C LEU A 126 -4.17 15.27 -10.08
#